data_AF-A0AAW1FU04-F1
#
_entry.id   AF-A0AAW1FU04-F1
#
_cell.length_a   1.000
_cell.length_b   1.000
_cell.length_c   1.000
_cell.angle_alpha   90.00
_cell.angle_beta   90.00
_cell.angle_gamma   90.00
#
_symmetry.space_group_name_H-M   'P 1'
#
loop_
_entity.id
_entity.type
_entity.pdbx_description
1 polymer ?
#
loop_
_entity_poly.entity_id
_entity_poly.type
_entity_poly.pdbx_seq_one_letter_code
_entity_poly.pdbx_strand_id
1 'polypeptide(L)'
;MIPDPTAASRATVQNKNSHDEANSARAVNQSENESGNENRQKSVPQRRRKRPHEGSENVKRKRVKASCSSVGGAGGSRRKRRHVEAVTLFEVLTMGRSAMQSVIGDWIEAYGTDRDSSLLDLISFFIQCCGCKGVVSAEMCQSKEDSEVMSKMVEELDEVAGVQYKKFLAFPWILTVTWPMDTDSVEYPLIQPGPYGRWFHSEFCDFVSVLVARCQQSVIFDSYLMNTLISLLTELSDSYVRAFRHTCTLAAVKLLSSLAATALSLSVGIENSQKLYQVQKTKTMRQRSPPQQRRIQRKITELREKRAEIESMMDVIFKGIFLKRYRDVLPEIRSICMEELGLWMKVYSSAFLNDSYLKYMGWMMHDKVPDVRLKCVLGLQGLYGDPPLLPKLDLFTTRFKVHQGGFFQRKNL
;
A
#
# COMPACT_ATOMS: atom_id res chain seq x y z
N MET A 1 -50.26 2.23 -16.76
CA MET A 1 -51.12 1.50 -17.72
C MET A 1 -50.21 0.76 -18.67
N ILE A 2 -50.21 -0.58 -18.61
CA ILE A 2 -49.49 -1.47 -19.53
C ILE A 2 -50.34 -1.55 -20.83
N PRO A 3 -49.74 -1.86 -21.99
CA PRO A 3 -49.75 -3.28 -22.40
C PRO A 3 -48.45 -3.76 -23.06
N ASP A 4 -48.08 -5.00 -22.74
CA ASP A 4 -47.23 -5.88 -23.56
C ASP A 4 -47.92 -6.18 -24.92
N PRO A 5 -47.18 -6.71 -25.90
CA PRO A 5 -47.41 -8.12 -26.20
C PRO A 5 -46.15 -8.95 -26.52
N THR A 6 -46.02 -10.04 -25.78
CA THR A 6 -45.95 -11.46 -26.20
C THR A 6 -45.40 -11.91 -27.57
N ALA A 7 -44.71 -13.05 -27.46
CA ALA A 7 -44.61 -14.22 -28.36
C ALA A 7 -43.45 -14.21 -29.38
N ALA A 8 -42.36 -14.95 -29.14
CA ALA A 8 -42.20 -16.41 -29.26
C ALA A 8 -41.95 -16.88 -30.71
N SER A 9 -40.76 -17.43 -30.99
CA SER A 9 -40.57 -18.88 -31.18
C SER A 9 -39.23 -19.21 -31.85
N ARG A 10 -38.57 -20.22 -31.27
CA ARG A 10 -37.44 -20.99 -31.83
C ARG A 10 -37.88 -21.76 -33.08
N ALA A 11 -36.96 -21.94 -34.03
CA ALA A 11 -36.83 -23.19 -34.76
C ALA A 11 -35.38 -23.35 -35.27
N THR A 12 -34.98 -24.59 -35.38
CA THR A 12 -33.60 -25.09 -35.35
C THR A 12 -33.31 -25.88 -36.63
N VAL A 13 -32.02 -25.94 -37.01
CA VAL A 13 -31.36 -26.99 -37.81
C VAL A 13 -31.72 -27.07 -39.31
N GLN A 14 -30.70 -26.88 -40.16
CA GLN A 14 -30.28 -27.95 -41.07
C GLN A 14 -28.84 -27.80 -41.56
N ASN A 15 -28.15 -28.93 -41.46
CA ASN A 15 -26.77 -29.23 -41.79
C ASN A 15 -26.69 -29.75 -43.24
N LYS A 16 -25.60 -29.45 -43.97
CA LYS A 16 -25.12 -30.30 -45.08
C LYS A 16 -23.65 -30.00 -45.41
N ASN A 17 -22.82 -30.99 -45.09
CA ASN A 17 -21.46 -31.23 -45.58
C ASN A 17 -21.43 -31.43 -47.11
N SER A 18 -20.30 -31.14 -47.76
CA SER A 18 -19.31 -32.16 -48.18
C SER A 18 -18.32 -31.67 -49.26
N HIS A 19 -17.02 -31.92 -49.00
CA HIS A 19 -15.94 -32.43 -49.89
C HIS A 19 -15.58 -31.62 -51.15
N ASP A 20 -14.38 -31.57 -51.71
CA ASP A 20 -12.97 -32.03 -51.54
C ASP A 20 -12.23 -31.29 -52.71
N GLU A 21 -10.93 -31.01 -52.80
CA GLU A 21 -9.73 -31.85 -52.97
C GLU A 21 -8.62 -30.81 -53.35
N ALA A 22 -7.48 -30.70 -52.67
CA ALA A 22 -6.21 -31.43 -52.85
C ALA A 22 -5.23 -30.91 -53.94
N ASN A 23 -3.96 -30.86 -53.50
CA ASN A 23 -2.69 -31.09 -54.21
C ASN A 23 -1.92 -29.97 -54.93
N SER A 24 -0.71 -29.68 -54.40
CA SER A 24 0.61 -30.11 -54.95
C SER A 24 1.70 -29.12 -54.44
N ALA A 25 2.67 -29.43 -53.56
CA ALA A 25 3.79 -30.40 -53.55
C ALA A 25 5.13 -29.89 -54.15
N ARG A 26 6.23 -30.25 -53.44
CA ARG A 26 7.68 -30.27 -53.78
C ARG A 26 8.49 -28.96 -53.65
N ALA A 27 9.76 -28.91 -53.21
CA ALA A 27 10.81 -29.91 -52.92
C ALA A 27 11.82 -29.33 -51.89
N VAL A 28 12.27 -30.08 -50.86
CA VAL A 28 13.58 -30.77 -50.70
C VAL A 28 14.84 -29.90 -50.86
N ASN A 29 15.62 -29.77 -49.78
CA ASN A 29 17.07 -30.04 -49.76
C ASN A 29 17.57 -30.29 -48.32
N GLN A 30 18.13 -31.47 -48.11
CA GLN A 30 19.02 -31.83 -47.00
C GLN A 30 20.46 -31.75 -47.49
N SER A 31 21.39 -31.37 -46.61
CA SER A 31 22.75 -31.95 -46.59
C SER A 31 23.35 -31.79 -45.21
N GLU A 32 23.81 -32.91 -44.68
CA GLU A 32 24.52 -33.14 -43.42
C GLU A 32 26.01 -32.72 -43.51
N ASN A 33 26.62 -32.47 -42.34
CA ASN A 33 28.01 -32.79 -41.94
C ASN A 33 28.21 -32.20 -40.52
N GLU A 34 28.12 -32.96 -39.43
CA GLU A 34 29.06 -33.93 -38.84
C GLU A 34 30.33 -33.33 -38.16
N SER A 35 30.42 -33.63 -36.86
CA SER A 35 31.62 -33.84 -36.03
C SER A 35 32.39 -32.65 -35.42
N GLY A 36 32.88 -32.84 -34.19
CA GLY A 36 34.08 -32.16 -33.70
C GLY A 36 34.07 -31.58 -32.29
N ASN A 37 33.91 -32.44 -31.28
CA ASN A 37 34.22 -32.15 -29.88
C ASN A 37 35.76 -32.19 -29.68
N GLU A 38 36.37 -31.24 -28.94
CA GLU A 38 37.46 -31.49 -27.97
C GLU A 38 38.07 -30.21 -27.35
N ASN A 39 37.68 -29.97 -26.10
CA ASN A 39 38.56 -29.90 -24.92
C ASN A 39 40.07 -29.58 -25.13
N ARG A 40 40.55 -28.47 -24.57
CA ARG A 40 41.89 -28.46 -23.94
C ARG A 40 42.05 -27.45 -22.81
N GLN A 41 42.26 -28.03 -21.63
CA GLN A 41 42.74 -27.45 -20.39
C GLN A 41 44.08 -26.69 -20.55
N LYS A 42 44.30 -25.68 -19.70
CA LYS A 42 45.56 -25.37 -18.96
C LYS A 42 45.32 -24.11 -18.11
N SER A 43 45.06 -24.25 -16.81
CA SER A 43 46.02 -24.33 -15.70
C SER A 43 46.50 -22.96 -15.19
N VAL A 44 46.08 -22.68 -13.95
CA VAL A 44 46.37 -21.56 -13.03
C VAL A 44 47.87 -21.54 -12.63
N PRO A 45 48.37 -20.44 -12.05
CA PRO A 45 48.80 -20.58 -10.65
C PRO A 45 48.37 -19.44 -9.70
N GLN A 46 48.01 -19.88 -8.50
CA GLN A 46 47.71 -19.10 -7.31
C GLN A 46 48.98 -18.40 -6.77
N ARG A 47 48.80 -17.24 -6.11
CA ARG A 47 49.68 -16.89 -4.99
C ARG A 47 48.89 -16.27 -3.83
N ARG A 48 49.13 -16.87 -2.65
CA ARG A 48 48.49 -16.66 -1.35
C ARG A 48 49.00 -15.41 -0.61
N ARG A 49 48.08 -14.81 0.16
CA ARG A 49 48.16 -14.25 1.53
C ARG A 49 49.09 -13.06 1.82
N LYS A 50 48.51 -12.04 2.47
CA LYS A 50 48.73 -11.75 3.92
C LYS A 50 47.71 -10.74 4.48
N ARG A 51 47.17 -11.04 5.66
CA ARG A 51 46.48 -10.13 6.59
C ARG A 51 47.52 -9.21 7.27
N PRO A 52 47.07 -8.17 8.00
CA PRO A 52 47.55 -8.03 9.37
C PRO A 52 46.42 -7.85 10.39
N HIS A 53 46.67 -8.34 11.59
CA HIS A 53 45.92 -8.17 12.82
C HIS A 53 46.82 -7.40 13.80
N GLU A 54 46.20 -6.59 14.67
CA GLU A 54 46.67 -6.12 15.98
C GLU A 54 47.82 -5.10 16.09
N GLY A 55 47.59 -4.12 16.97
CA GLY A 55 48.60 -3.16 17.43
C GLY A 55 47.99 -1.93 18.08
N SER A 56 47.65 -2.05 19.36
CA SER A 56 47.32 -0.97 20.30
C SER A 56 48.43 0.09 20.41
N GLU A 57 48.06 1.33 20.74
CA GLU A 57 48.59 2.14 21.88
C GLU A 57 48.48 3.66 21.65
N ASN A 58 47.54 4.26 22.41
CA ASN A 58 47.75 5.34 23.37
C ASN A 58 48.80 6.46 23.13
N VAL A 59 48.25 7.68 23.17
CA VAL A 59 48.70 8.85 23.97
C VAL A 59 49.93 9.64 23.47
N LYS A 60 49.69 10.89 23.04
CA LYS A 60 50.21 12.07 23.78
C LYS A 60 49.57 13.39 23.34
N ARG A 61 48.96 14.02 24.34
CA ARG A 61 48.57 15.43 24.42
C ARG A 61 49.78 16.35 24.18
N LYS A 62 49.55 17.53 23.59
CA LYS A 62 50.37 18.72 23.88
C LYS A 62 49.45 19.93 24.11
N ARG A 63 49.34 20.30 25.39
CA ARG A 63 48.85 21.59 25.86
C ARG A 63 49.95 22.63 25.67
N VAL A 64 49.58 23.87 25.38
CA VAL A 64 50.28 25.07 25.85
C VAL A 64 49.24 26.02 26.48
N LYS A 65 49.48 26.34 27.75
CA LYS A 65 48.89 27.35 28.66
C LYS A 65 49.17 28.78 28.13
N ALA A 66 48.65 29.89 28.61
CA ALA A 66 47.53 30.36 29.45
C ALA A 66 47.82 31.86 29.65
N SER A 67 46.80 32.71 29.75
CA SER A 67 46.87 33.84 30.68
C SER A 67 45.47 34.20 31.18
N CYS A 68 45.37 34.36 32.50
CA CYS A 68 44.16 34.68 33.23
C CYS A 68 44.03 36.21 33.38
N SER A 69 42.79 36.70 33.44
CA SER A 69 42.44 37.84 34.27
C SER A 69 40.99 37.68 34.76
N SER A 70 40.87 37.57 36.07
CA SER A 70 39.65 37.46 36.86
C SER A 70 38.94 38.80 37.02
N VAL A 71 37.62 38.84 36.91
CA VAL A 71 36.74 39.64 37.79
C VAL A 71 35.41 38.89 37.96
N GLY A 72 34.99 38.72 39.21
CA GLY A 72 33.80 37.99 39.60
C GLY A 72 32.48 38.73 39.31
N GLY A 73 31.43 37.95 39.15
CA GLY A 73 30.04 38.41 39.10
C GLY A 73 29.13 37.22 39.33
N ALA A 74 28.61 37.08 40.55
CA ALA A 74 27.61 36.09 40.91
C ALA A 74 26.30 36.37 40.16
N GLY A 75 25.84 35.40 39.37
CA GLY A 75 24.56 35.45 38.68
C GLY A 75 24.11 34.04 38.34
N GLY A 76 23.18 33.50 39.13
CA GLY A 76 22.64 32.16 38.96
C GLY A 76 21.94 31.98 37.61
N SER A 77 22.64 31.39 36.64
CA SER A 77 22.05 30.96 35.38
C SER A 77 21.27 29.66 35.61
N ARG A 78 19.95 29.83 35.79
CA ARG A 78 18.91 28.80 35.67
C ARG A 78 19.19 27.99 34.40
N ARG A 79 19.71 26.77 34.59
CA ARG A 79 20.02 25.81 33.52
C ARG A 79 18.70 25.46 32.83
N LYS A 80 18.37 26.16 31.73
CA LYS A 80 17.29 25.75 30.81
C LYS A 80 17.61 24.32 30.41
N ARG A 81 16.88 23.35 30.98
CA ARG A 81 16.75 22.01 30.43
C ARG A 81 16.33 22.20 28.98
N ARG A 82 17.24 21.94 28.06
CA ARG A 82 16.93 21.78 26.64
C ARG A 82 16.00 20.57 26.60
N HIS A 83 14.70 20.82 26.52
CA HIS A 83 13.74 19.78 26.18
C HIS A 83 14.18 19.31 24.80
N VAL A 84 14.65 18.06 24.67
CA VAL A 84 14.74 17.44 23.36
C VAL A 84 13.29 17.26 22.96
N GLU A 85 12.77 18.13 22.09
CA GLU A 85 11.47 17.89 21.48
C GLU A 85 11.54 16.53 20.79
N ALA A 86 10.61 15.64 21.13
CA ALA A 86 10.50 14.35 20.47
C ALA A 86 10.25 14.62 18.99
N VAL A 87 11.09 14.04 18.13
CA VAL A 87 10.92 14.14 16.68
C VAL A 87 9.56 13.53 16.34
N THR A 88 8.70 14.31 15.70
CA THR A 88 7.37 13.83 15.32
C THR A 88 7.49 12.82 14.19
N LEU A 89 6.55 11.88 14.07
CA LEU A 89 6.50 10.94 12.93
C LEU A 89 6.43 11.67 11.58
N PHE A 90 5.95 12.92 11.54
CA PHE A 90 5.92 13.73 10.31
C PHE A 90 7.31 14.20 9.90
N GLU A 91 8.13 14.64 10.86
CA GLU A 91 9.52 15.05 10.61
C GLU A 91 10.38 13.87 10.12
N VAL A 92 10.03 12.65 10.51
CA VAL A 92 10.69 11.41 10.06
C VAL A 92 10.66 11.24 8.54
N LEU A 93 9.63 11.78 7.85
CA LEU A 93 9.57 11.74 6.38
C LEU A 93 10.80 12.39 5.74
N THR A 94 11.41 13.38 6.40
CA THR A 94 12.60 14.10 5.91
C THR A 94 13.92 13.35 6.14
N MET A 95 13.91 12.28 6.94
CA MET A 95 15.12 11.59 7.40
C MET A 95 15.54 10.43 6.49
N GLY A 96 14.75 10.12 5.47
CA GLY A 96 15.00 9.06 4.48
C GLY A 96 14.64 7.65 4.96
N ARG A 97 14.56 6.72 4.00
CA ARG A 97 13.96 5.38 4.19
C ARG A 97 14.58 4.53 5.30
N SER A 98 15.90 4.55 5.47
CA SER A 98 16.57 3.77 6.53
C SER A 98 16.26 4.31 7.92
N ALA A 99 16.23 5.64 8.09
CA ALA A 99 15.84 6.27 9.33
C ALA A 99 14.36 6.02 9.63
N MET A 100 13.50 6.12 8.62
CA MET A 100 12.07 5.81 8.72
C MET A 100 11.83 4.37 9.22
N GLN A 101 12.57 3.37 8.70
CA GLN A 101 12.46 1.99 9.19
C GLN A 101 12.88 1.83 10.66
N SER A 102 13.91 2.56 11.10
CA SER A 102 14.35 2.54 12.49
C SER A 102 13.29 3.16 13.40
N VAL A 103 12.82 4.37 13.07
CA VAL A 103 11.85 5.09 13.89
C VAL A 103 10.51 4.36 13.96
N ILE A 104 10.04 3.76 12.86
CA ILE A 104 8.85 2.91 12.90
C ILE A 104 9.09 1.67 13.78
N GLY A 105 10.31 1.13 13.81
CA GLY A 105 10.69 0.07 14.74
C GLY A 105 10.55 0.51 16.20
N ASP A 106 11.13 1.66 16.54
CA ASP A 106 11.07 2.24 17.89
C ASP A 106 9.62 2.58 18.29
N TRP A 107 8.82 3.09 17.34
CA TRP A 107 7.39 3.35 17.53
C TRP A 107 6.59 2.06 17.78
N ILE A 108 6.91 0.94 17.12
CA ILE A 108 6.28 -0.36 17.38
C ILE A 108 6.59 -0.85 18.81
N GLU A 109 7.81 -0.63 19.29
CA GLU A 109 8.19 -0.97 20.68
C GLU A 109 7.45 -0.08 21.69
N ALA A 110 7.33 1.22 21.40
CA ALA A 110 6.52 2.14 22.19
C ALA A 110 5.04 1.72 22.22
N TYR A 111 4.49 1.29 21.08
CA TYR A 111 3.12 0.77 20.97
C TYR A 111 2.92 -0.49 21.82
N GLY A 112 3.93 -1.37 21.91
CA GLY A 112 3.90 -2.52 22.81
C GLY A 112 3.85 -2.14 24.30
N THR A 113 4.30 -0.94 24.66
CA THR A 113 4.32 -0.44 26.04
C THR A 113 3.05 0.36 26.37
N ASP A 114 2.69 1.31 25.51
CA ASP A 114 1.49 2.13 25.61
C ASP A 114 0.85 2.27 24.21
N ARG A 115 -0.21 1.49 23.99
CA ARG A 115 -0.92 1.45 22.71
C ARG A 115 -1.67 2.74 22.42
N ASP A 116 -2.23 3.39 23.43
CA ASP A 116 -3.14 4.53 23.23
C ASP A 116 -2.35 5.80 22.90
N SER A 117 -1.24 6.05 23.61
CA SER A 117 -0.35 7.16 23.29
C SER A 117 0.32 7.00 21.92
N SER A 118 0.80 5.79 21.61
CA SER A 118 1.46 5.52 20.32
C SER A 118 0.49 5.62 19.15
N LEU A 119 -0.77 5.19 19.34
CA LEU A 119 -1.83 5.40 18.37
C LEU A 119 -2.11 6.89 18.14
N LEU A 120 -2.12 7.70 19.20
CA LEU A 120 -2.31 9.15 19.09
C LEU A 120 -1.20 9.80 18.26
N ASP A 121 0.05 9.37 18.42
CA ASP A 121 1.17 9.83 17.58
C ASP A 121 0.94 9.52 16.09
N LEU A 122 0.43 8.32 15.80
CA LEU A 122 0.12 7.91 14.43
C LEU A 122 -1.08 8.69 13.85
N ILE A 123 -2.12 8.96 14.66
CA ILE A 123 -3.24 9.79 14.22
C ILE A 123 -2.76 11.21 13.94
N SER A 124 -1.97 11.79 14.86
CA SER A 124 -1.36 13.11 14.70
C SER A 124 -0.53 13.20 13.42
N PHE A 125 0.24 12.16 13.11
CA PHE A 125 0.97 12.07 11.85
C PHE A 125 0.07 12.21 10.61
N PHE A 126 -1.03 11.45 10.53
CA PHE A 126 -1.93 11.54 9.38
C PHE A 126 -2.60 12.91 9.27
N ILE A 127 -2.96 13.53 10.40
CA ILE A 127 -3.54 14.87 10.44
C ILE A 127 -2.52 15.92 9.96
N GLN A 128 -1.26 15.83 10.40
CA GLN A 128 -0.18 16.70 9.93
C GLN A 128 0.12 16.51 8.44
N CYS A 129 0.06 15.27 7.93
CA CYS A 129 0.20 14.99 6.50
C CYS A 129 -0.90 15.63 5.64
N CYS A 130 -2.07 15.88 6.22
CA CYS A 130 -3.13 16.64 5.55
C CYS A 130 -2.83 18.15 5.47
N GLY A 131 -1.73 18.62 6.08
CA GLY A 131 -1.37 20.04 6.14
C GLY A 131 -2.04 20.79 7.30
N CYS A 132 -2.60 20.07 8.27
CA CYS A 132 -3.28 20.69 9.40
C CYS A 132 -2.26 21.39 10.30
N LYS A 133 -2.29 22.73 10.29
CA LYS A 133 -1.51 23.58 11.21
C LYS A 133 -2.28 23.94 12.48
N GLY A 134 -3.58 23.59 12.55
CA GLY A 134 -4.41 23.88 13.71
C GLY A 134 -4.11 22.98 14.90
N VAL A 135 -4.82 23.25 16.00
CA VAL A 135 -4.68 22.48 17.23
C VAL A 135 -5.41 21.15 17.07
N VAL A 136 -4.68 20.06 17.32
CA VAL A 136 -5.25 18.73 17.54
C VAL A 136 -5.36 18.55 19.04
N SER A 137 -6.56 18.69 19.60
CA SER A 137 -6.80 18.32 20.99
C SER A 137 -7.25 16.85 21.04
N ALA A 138 -6.68 16.12 21.99
CA ALA A 138 -7.01 14.72 22.26
C ALA A 138 -7.55 14.62 23.69
N GLU A 139 -8.80 14.19 23.81
CA GLU A 139 -9.47 13.97 25.08
C GLU A 139 -9.80 12.49 25.20
N MET A 140 -9.41 11.85 26.30
CA MET A 140 -9.78 10.46 26.57
C MET A 140 -11.28 10.39 26.88
N CYS A 141 -12.03 9.47 26.28
CA CYS A 141 -13.44 9.25 26.62
C CYS A 141 -13.58 8.88 28.11
N GLN A 142 -14.34 9.67 28.86
CA GLN A 142 -14.53 9.46 30.30
C GLN A 142 -15.82 8.68 30.63
N SER A 143 -16.75 8.50 29.68
CA SER A 143 -18.02 7.78 29.90
C SER A 143 -18.52 6.97 28.68
N LYS A 144 -19.45 6.03 28.90
CA LYS A 144 -20.13 5.27 27.82
C LYS A 144 -21.16 6.12 27.05
N GLU A 145 -21.69 7.17 27.67
CA GLU A 145 -22.68 8.07 27.07
C GLU A 145 -22.02 9.01 26.03
N ASP A 146 -20.77 9.41 26.27
CA ASP A 146 -19.91 10.10 25.30
C ASP A 146 -19.71 9.30 24.00
N SER A 147 -19.66 7.97 24.10
CA SER A 147 -19.44 7.08 22.96
C SER A 147 -20.63 7.00 22.00
N GLU A 148 -21.88 7.21 22.45
CA GLU A 148 -23.07 7.16 21.60
C GLU A 148 -23.35 8.50 20.91
N VAL A 149 -23.08 9.62 21.58
CA VAL A 149 -23.25 10.97 21.03
C VAL A 149 -22.11 11.33 20.05
N MET A 150 -20.88 10.88 20.33
CA MET A 150 -19.72 11.04 19.42
C MET A 150 -19.49 9.85 18.47
N SER A 151 -20.35 8.82 18.50
CA SER A 151 -20.33 7.73 17.50
C SER A 151 -20.53 8.26 16.08
N LYS A 152 -21.17 9.44 15.94
CA LYS A 152 -21.22 10.17 14.68
C LYS A 152 -20.10 11.21 14.68
N MET A 153 -19.12 11.03 13.79
CA MET A 153 -18.21 12.11 13.42
C MET A 153 -19.04 13.36 13.07
N VAL A 154 -18.69 14.50 13.65
CA VAL A 154 -19.35 15.78 13.37
C VAL A 154 -18.33 16.72 12.75
N GLU A 155 -18.65 17.20 11.56
CA GLU A 155 -17.93 18.27 10.88
C GLU A 155 -18.77 19.53 11.01
N GLU A 156 -18.27 20.50 11.78
CA GLU A 156 -18.96 21.77 12.01
C GLU A 156 -18.13 22.92 11.43
N LEU A 157 -18.85 23.85 10.80
CA LEU A 157 -18.28 25.07 10.26
C LEU A 157 -18.60 26.22 11.20
N ASP A 158 -17.60 26.81 11.83
CA ASP A 158 -17.77 28.07 12.54
C ASP A 158 -17.59 29.23 11.53
N GLU A 159 -18.71 29.71 11.00
CA GLU A 159 -18.77 30.82 10.06
C GLU A 159 -18.23 32.14 10.65
N VAL A 160 -18.26 32.30 11.98
CA VAL A 160 -17.85 33.53 12.67
C VAL A 160 -16.34 33.53 12.90
N ALA A 161 -15.76 32.38 13.23
CA ALA A 161 -14.31 32.26 13.45
C ALA A 161 -13.51 32.01 12.17
N GLY A 162 -14.16 31.63 11.06
CA GLY A 162 -13.46 31.22 9.85
C GLY A 162 -12.64 29.92 10.07
N VAL A 163 -13.11 29.05 10.96
CA VAL A 163 -12.44 27.79 11.31
C VAL A 163 -13.42 26.65 11.07
N GLN A 164 -12.99 25.63 10.32
CA GLN A 164 -13.71 24.35 10.31
C GLN A 164 -13.14 23.49 11.42
N TYR A 165 -13.98 22.78 12.16
CA TYR A 165 -13.47 21.76 13.06
C TYR A 165 -14.17 20.43 12.83
N LYS A 166 -13.39 19.37 12.97
CA LYS A 166 -13.88 18.00 12.86
C LYS A 166 -13.63 17.30 14.17
N LYS A 167 -14.71 16.89 14.82
CA LYS A 167 -14.66 16.03 16.00
C LYS A 167 -14.81 14.59 15.57
N PHE A 168 -13.89 13.75 16.03
CA PHE A 168 -13.99 12.34 15.75
C PHE A 168 -13.51 11.46 16.88
N LEU A 169 -14.12 10.28 16.93
CA LEU A 169 -13.81 9.25 17.88
C LEU A 169 -12.84 8.25 17.25
N ALA A 170 -11.63 8.20 17.77
CA ALA A 170 -10.67 7.12 17.55
C ALA A 170 -10.46 6.45 18.91
N PHE A 171 -11.42 5.60 19.30
CA PHE A 171 -11.50 5.07 20.67
C PHE A 171 -10.12 4.59 21.16
N PRO A 172 -9.67 5.06 22.33
CA PRO A 172 -10.42 5.81 23.35
C PRO A 172 -10.36 7.35 23.24
N TRP A 173 -9.84 7.90 22.15
CA TRP A 173 -9.64 9.34 21.97
C TRP A 173 -10.77 10.04 21.24
N ILE A 174 -11.15 11.20 21.76
CA ILE A 174 -11.95 12.23 21.09
C ILE A 174 -10.97 13.25 20.56
N LEU A 175 -10.90 13.36 19.25
CA LEU A 175 -9.98 14.27 18.58
C LEU A 175 -10.78 15.43 18.00
N THR A 176 -10.44 16.64 18.43
CA THR A 176 -10.93 17.85 17.79
C THR A 176 -9.81 18.42 16.95
N VAL A 177 -9.99 18.34 15.63
CA VAL A 177 -9.03 18.91 14.68
C VAL A 177 -9.60 20.21 14.15
N THR A 178 -8.92 21.30 14.46
CA THR A 178 -9.26 22.64 13.96
C THR A 178 -8.50 22.93 12.67
N TRP A 179 -9.20 23.47 11.68
CA TRP A 179 -8.66 23.81 10.37
C TRP A 179 -8.96 25.28 10.05
N PRO A 180 -7.95 26.16 10.06
CA PRO A 180 -8.13 27.55 9.68
C PRO A 180 -8.52 27.65 8.20
N MET A 181 -9.60 28.37 7.89
CA MET A 181 -9.95 28.71 6.51
C MET A 181 -9.13 29.93 6.07
N ASP A 182 -7.82 29.76 5.89
CA ASP A 182 -7.03 30.79 5.22
C ASP A 182 -7.50 30.89 3.76
N THR A 183 -8.07 32.04 3.41
CA THR A 183 -8.81 32.27 2.16
C THR A 183 -7.90 32.38 0.93
N ASP A 184 -6.57 32.45 1.13
CA ASP A 184 -5.61 32.80 0.08
C ASP A 184 -4.68 31.64 -0.34
N SER A 185 -4.63 30.51 0.37
CA SER A 185 -3.89 29.33 -0.11
C SER A 185 -4.48 28.01 0.38
N VAL A 186 -5.16 27.28 -0.51
CA VAL A 186 -5.66 25.89 -0.28
C VAL A 186 -4.51 24.88 -0.33
N GLU A 187 -3.32 25.27 0.12
CA GLU A 187 -2.09 24.51 -0.05
C GLU A 187 -1.88 23.49 1.08
N TYR A 188 -1.77 22.22 0.69
CA TYR A 188 -1.43 21.11 1.59
C TYR A 188 -0.35 20.23 0.93
N PRO A 189 0.42 19.45 1.71
CA PRO A 189 1.65 18.81 1.24
C PRO A 189 1.56 18.05 -0.10
N LEU A 190 0.44 17.40 -0.39
CA LEU A 190 0.24 16.63 -1.64
C LEU A 190 0.04 17.49 -2.89
N ILE A 191 -0.40 18.74 -2.78
CA ILE A 191 -0.62 19.62 -3.94
C ILE A 191 0.47 20.68 -4.09
N GLN A 192 1.48 20.66 -3.21
CA GLN A 192 2.62 21.56 -3.29
C GLN A 192 3.33 21.39 -4.64
N PRO A 193 3.48 22.47 -5.44
CA PRO A 193 4.12 22.37 -6.74
C PRO A 193 5.61 22.04 -6.61
N GLY A 194 6.19 21.53 -7.70
CA GLY A 194 7.64 21.34 -7.82
C GLY A 194 8.16 20.05 -7.15
N PRO A 195 9.46 20.02 -6.80
CA PRO A 195 10.12 18.83 -6.25
C PRO A 195 9.56 18.40 -4.89
N TYR A 196 9.12 19.36 -4.07
CA TYR A 196 8.65 19.08 -2.72
C TYR A 196 7.40 18.21 -2.70
N GLY A 197 6.35 18.53 -3.47
CA GLY A 197 5.14 17.71 -3.49
C GLY A 197 5.38 16.29 -4.03
N ARG A 198 6.24 16.14 -5.04
CA ARG A 198 6.63 14.81 -5.56
C ARG A 198 7.40 13.99 -4.52
N TRP A 199 8.34 14.63 -3.83
CA TRP A 199 9.09 14.02 -2.74
C TRP A 199 8.15 13.60 -1.61
N PHE A 200 7.29 14.52 -1.13
CA PHE A 200 6.34 14.23 -0.05
C PHE A 200 5.40 13.08 -0.41
N HIS A 201 4.84 13.08 -1.63
CA HIS A 201 4.02 11.99 -2.13
C HIS A 201 4.77 10.64 -2.06
N SER A 202 6.03 10.60 -2.49
CA SER A 202 6.86 9.39 -2.43
C SER A 202 7.10 8.92 -1.00
N GLU A 203 7.60 9.80 -0.12
CA GLU A 203 7.92 9.45 1.26
C GLU A 203 6.68 9.06 2.08
N PHE A 204 5.55 9.72 1.85
CA PHE A 204 4.29 9.37 2.51
C PHE A 204 3.80 7.97 2.12
N CYS A 205 3.88 7.63 0.83
CA CYS A 205 3.55 6.29 0.35
C CYS A 205 4.49 5.24 0.94
N ASP A 206 5.79 5.53 0.98
CA ASP A 206 6.81 4.66 1.55
C ASP A 206 6.57 4.46 3.05
N PHE A 207 6.20 5.50 3.80
CA PHE A 207 5.86 5.40 5.21
C PHE A 207 4.73 4.39 5.45
N VAL A 208 3.62 4.50 4.72
CA VAL A 208 2.49 3.57 4.86
C VAL A 208 2.91 2.13 4.55
N SER A 209 3.70 1.93 3.50
CA SER A 209 4.23 0.61 3.16
C SER A 209 5.20 0.05 4.20
N VAL A 210 6.09 0.88 4.76
CA VAL A 210 7.01 0.47 5.82
C VAL A 210 6.27 0.15 7.11
N LEU A 211 5.29 0.96 7.51
CA LEU A 211 4.46 0.72 8.69
C LEU A 211 3.82 -0.67 8.62
N VAL A 212 3.14 -0.97 7.51
CA VAL A 212 2.52 -2.29 7.32
C VAL A 212 3.58 -3.38 7.36
N ALA A 213 4.68 -3.24 6.60
CA ALA A 213 5.75 -4.22 6.52
C ALA A 213 6.38 -4.55 7.88
N ARG A 214 6.56 -3.55 8.75
CA ARG A 214 7.11 -3.73 10.10
C ARG A 214 6.10 -4.33 11.07
N CYS A 215 4.81 -4.07 10.89
CA CYS A 215 3.73 -4.62 11.71
C CYS A 215 3.33 -6.08 11.34
N GLN A 216 3.76 -6.62 10.20
CA GLN A 216 3.32 -7.93 9.66
C GLN A 216 3.51 -9.12 10.63
N GLN A 217 4.46 -9.03 11.55
CA GLN A 217 4.83 -10.18 12.40
C GLN A 217 3.91 -10.38 13.61
N SER A 218 3.25 -9.32 14.10
CA SER A 218 2.43 -9.39 15.32
C SER A 218 1.37 -8.29 15.41
N VAL A 219 1.78 -7.02 15.32
CA VAL A 219 0.91 -5.88 15.67
C VAL A 219 -0.29 -5.74 14.73
N ILE A 220 -0.14 -6.13 13.47
CA ILE A 220 -1.23 -6.03 12.49
C ILE A 220 -2.48 -6.85 12.86
N PHE A 221 -2.33 -7.90 13.68
CA PHE A 221 -3.39 -8.85 14.06
C PHE A 221 -3.94 -8.62 15.47
N ASP A 222 -3.62 -7.47 16.10
CA ASP A 222 -4.06 -7.17 17.47
C ASP A 222 -5.52 -6.69 17.58
N SER A 223 -6.23 -6.65 16.45
CA SER A 223 -7.61 -6.16 16.33
C SER A 223 -7.83 -4.72 16.82
N TYR A 224 -6.76 -3.95 17.02
CA TYR A 224 -6.83 -2.59 17.54
C TYR A 224 -6.21 -1.60 16.55
N LEU A 225 -4.90 -1.69 16.28
CA LEU A 225 -4.19 -0.68 15.49
C LEU A 225 -4.81 -0.47 14.10
N MET A 226 -4.95 -1.54 13.33
CA MET A 226 -5.46 -1.45 11.96
C MET A 226 -6.94 -1.10 11.92
N ASN A 227 -7.74 -1.56 12.87
CA ASN A 227 -9.16 -1.22 12.94
C ASN A 227 -9.34 0.28 13.19
N THR A 228 -8.59 0.85 14.14
CA THR A 228 -8.66 2.29 14.42
C THR A 228 -8.10 3.12 13.27
N LEU A 229 -6.99 2.70 12.67
CA LEU A 229 -6.42 3.38 11.49
C LEU A 229 -7.36 3.35 10.28
N ILE A 230 -7.96 2.20 9.97
CA ILE A 230 -8.91 2.07 8.86
C ILE A 230 -10.16 2.93 9.12
N SER A 231 -10.65 2.97 10.35
CA SER A 231 -11.78 3.80 10.75
C SER A 231 -11.46 5.29 10.55
N LEU A 232 -10.31 5.74 11.07
CA LEU A 232 -9.82 7.10 10.87
C LEU A 232 -9.75 7.48 9.39
N LEU A 233 -9.07 6.67 8.58
CA LEU A 233 -8.90 6.95 7.15
C LEU A 233 -10.22 6.93 6.40
N THR A 234 -11.14 6.04 6.77
CA THR A 234 -12.48 5.95 6.16
C THR A 234 -13.23 7.25 6.34
N GLU A 235 -13.25 7.73 7.57
CA GLU A 235 -14.01 8.92 7.94
C GLU A 235 -13.38 10.22 7.43
N LEU A 236 -12.04 10.36 7.49
CA LEU A 236 -11.36 11.52 6.91
C LEU A 236 -11.46 11.54 5.39
N SER A 237 -11.53 10.37 4.73
CA SER A 237 -11.80 10.27 3.29
C SER A 237 -13.23 10.69 2.90
N ASP A 238 -14.16 10.80 3.87
CA ASP A 238 -15.53 11.27 3.63
C ASP A 238 -15.74 12.75 4.01
N SER A 239 -14.67 13.46 4.41
CA SER A 239 -14.74 14.89 4.76
C SER A 239 -14.98 15.79 3.56
N TYR A 240 -15.62 16.94 3.78
CA TYR A 240 -15.74 17.99 2.77
C TYR A 240 -14.39 18.69 2.52
N VAL A 241 -13.51 18.73 3.53
CA VAL A 241 -12.14 19.25 3.41
C VAL A 241 -11.34 18.46 2.37
N ARG A 242 -10.97 19.14 1.28
CA ARG A 242 -10.17 18.56 0.18
C ARG A 242 -8.87 17.92 0.68
N ALA A 243 -8.19 18.53 1.64
CA ALA A 243 -6.91 18.06 2.14
C ALA A 243 -7.00 16.72 2.87
N PHE A 244 -7.99 16.56 3.78
CA PHE A 244 -8.29 15.27 4.43
C PHE A 244 -8.67 14.23 3.39
N ARG A 245 -9.64 14.57 2.52
CA ARG A 245 -10.15 13.64 1.53
C ARG A 245 -9.05 13.11 0.61
N HIS A 246 -8.19 13.98 0.08
CA HIS A 246 -7.09 13.59 -0.81
C HIS A 246 -6.04 12.75 -0.08
N THR A 247 -5.55 13.23 1.07
CA THR A 247 -4.44 12.59 1.80
C THR A 247 -4.84 11.24 2.39
N CYS A 248 -6.02 11.16 3.00
CA CYS A 248 -6.49 9.92 3.62
C CYS A 248 -6.93 8.89 2.58
N THR A 249 -7.44 9.32 1.41
CA THR A 249 -7.67 8.39 0.30
C THR A 249 -6.35 7.78 -0.17
N LEU A 250 -5.31 8.59 -0.38
CA LEU A 250 -3.98 8.10 -0.76
C LEU A 250 -3.42 7.11 0.27
N ALA A 251 -3.46 7.47 1.56
CA ALA A 251 -3.03 6.61 2.65
C ALA A 251 -3.76 5.26 2.63
N ALA A 252 -5.09 5.28 2.49
CA ALA A 252 -5.92 4.09 2.50
C ALA A 252 -5.65 3.16 1.32
N VAL A 253 -5.52 3.70 0.11
CA VAL A 253 -5.23 2.86 -1.06
C VAL A 253 -3.82 2.29 -1.02
N LYS A 254 -2.84 3.01 -0.45
CA LYS A 254 -1.48 2.50 -0.21
C LYS A 254 -1.42 1.47 0.92
N LEU A 255 -2.24 1.65 1.95
CA LEU A 255 -2.47 0.66 3.00
C LEU A 255 -3.01 -0.62 2.36
N LEU A 256 -4.03 -0.52 1.50
CA LEU A 256 -4.59 -1.66 0.78
C LEU A 256 -3.56 -2.38 -0.09
N SER A 257 -2.71 -1.64 -0.83
CA SER A 257 -1.62 -2.20 -1.62
C SER A 257 -0.64 -3.01 -0.77
N SER A 258 -0.29 -2.47 0.41
CA SER A 258 0.64 -3.12 1.34
C SER A 258 0.01 -4.35 1.99
N LEU A 259 -1.28 -4.32 2.30
CA LEU A 259 -2.06 -5.47 2.75
C LEU A 259 -2.16 -6.55 1.66
N ALA A 260 -2.41 -6.18 0.40
CA ALA A 260 -2.47 -7.11 -0.71
C ALA A 260 -1.13 -7.84 -0.94
N ALA A 261 0.00 -7.13 -0.84
CA ALA A 261 1.32 -7.74 -0.88
C ALA A 261 1.55 -8.71 0.31
N THR A 262 1.05 -8.35 1.50
CA THR A 262 1.10 -9.21 2.70
C THR A 262 0.26 -10.47 2.50
N ALA A 263 -0.96 -10.35 1.97
CA ALA A 263 -1.86 -11.47 1.69
C ALA A 263 -1.28 -12.43 0.64
N LEU A 264 -0.60 -11.90 -0.38
CA LEU A 264 0.14 -12.71 -1.35
C LEU A 264 1.28 -13.49 -0.68
N SER A 265 2.08 -12.84 0.16
CA SER A 265 3.17 -13.49 0.91
C SER A 265 2.65 -14.62 1.80
N LEU A 266 1.54 -14.38 2.51
CA LEU A 266 0.85 -15.40 3.31
C LEU A 266 0.33 -16.56 2.44
N SER A 267 -0.25 -16.26 1.27
CA SER A 267 -0.73 -17.29 0.32
C SER A 267 0.40 -18.19 -0.16
N VAL A 268 1.54 -17.62 -0.55
CA VAL A 268 2.74 -18.39 -0.91
C VAL A 268 3.25 -19.22 0.28
N GLY A 269 3.23 -18.66 1.48
CA GLY A 269 3.58 -19.37 2.72
C GLY A 269 2.67 -20.57 3.02
N ILE A 270 1.36 -20.43 2.74
CA ILE A 270 0.36 -21.51 2.85
C ILE A 270 0.67 -22.61 1.84
N GLU A 271 0.87 -22.27 0.56
CA GLU A 271 1.17 -23.24 -0.50
C GLU A 271 2.45 -24.03 -0.20
N ASN A 272 3.51 -23.35 0.25
CA ASN A 272 4.77 -23.99 0.63
C ASN A 272 4.59 -24.95 1.81
N SER A 273 3.80 -24.54 2.81
CA SER A 273 3.49 -25.38 3.98
C SER A 273 2.63 -26.59 3.61
N GLN A 274 1.69 -26.43 2.67
CA GLN A 274 0.87 -27.53 2.13
C GLN A 274 1.72 -28.54 1.36
N LYS A 275 2.63 -28.09 0.49
CA LYS A 275 3.57 -28.97 -0.22
C LYS A 275 4.42 -29.78 0.78
N LEU A 276 4.94 -29.13 1.82
CA LEU A 276 5.69 -29.79 2.89
C LEU A 276 4.85 -30.84 3.63
N TYR A 277 3.58 -30.53 3.90
CA TYR A 277 2.65 -31.48 4.52
C TYR A 277 2.45 -32.74 3.65
N GLN A 278 2.28 -32.57 2.33
CA GLN A 278 2.12 -33.71 1.42
C GLN A 278 3.39 -34.58 1.36
N VAL A 279 4.57 -33.97 1.29
CA VAL A 279 5.84 -34.70 1.34
C VAL A 279 5.99 -35.49 2.65
N GLN A 280 5.59 -34.91 3.78
CA GLN A 280 5.63 -35.61 5.07
C GLN A 280 4.62 -36.77 5.14
N LYS A 281 3.54 -36.73 4.34
CA LYS A 281 2.54 -37.80 4.25
C LYS A 281 3.01 -38.97 3.39
N THR A 282 3.77 -38.71 2.33
CA THR A 282 4.28 -39.75 1.41
C THR A 282 5.48 -40.51 1.96
N LYS A 283 6.11 -40.04 3.04
CA LYS A 283 7.18 -40.78 3.73
C LYS A 283 6.72 -42.16 4.21
N THR A 284 7.63 -43.14 4.11
CA THR A 284 7.47 -44.52 4.61
C THR A 284 7.16 -44.54 6.11
N MET A 285 6.43 -45.55 6.58
CA MET A 285 5.94 -45.66 7.98
C MET A 285 7.02 -45.40 9.04
N ARG A 286 8.26 -45.86 8.85
CA ARG A 286 9.38 -45.64 9.79
C ARG A 286 9.85 -44.18 9.90
N GLN A 287 9.57 -43.35 8.90
CA GLN A 287 9.95 -41.93 8.85
C GLN A 287 8.75 -40.99 9.10
N ARG A 288 7.56 -41.52 9.35
CA ARG A 288 6.38 -40.72 9.67
C ARG A 288 6.43 -40.28 11.12
N SER A 289 6.42 -38.97 11.33
CA SER A 289 6.28 -38.34 12.64
C SER A 289 4.89 -37.67 12.76
N PRO A 290 3.89 -38.33 13.37
CA PRO A 290 2.59 -37.74 13.65
C PRO A 290 2.65 -36.37 14.36
N PRO A 291 3.53 -36.11 15.36
CA PRO A 291 3.60 -34.80 16.00
C PRO A 291 4.07 -33.69 15.05
N GLN A 292 4.99 -34.00 14.12
CA GLN A 292 5.46 -33.02 13.13
C GLN A 292 4.38 -32.69 12.10
N GLN A 293 3.62 -33.69 11.66
CA GLN A 293 2.47 -33.48 10.78
C GLN A 293 1.42 -32.57 11.43
N ARG A 294 1.11 -32.81 12.72
CA ARG A 294 0.20 -31.95 13.49
C ARG A 294 0.72 -30.51 13.63
N ARG A 295 2.05 -30.32 13.78
CA ARG A 295 2.67 -28.99 13.84
C ARG A 295 2.54 -28.24 12.51
N ILE A 296 2.80 -28.92 11.39
CA ILE A 296 2.65 -28.32 10.04
C ILE A 296 1.18 -27.97 9.79
N GLN A 297 0.24 -28.86 10.14
CA GLN A 297 -1.18 -28.60 10.00
C GLN A 297 -1.62 -27.37 10.81
N ARG A 298 -1.20 -27.26 12.07
CA ARG A 298 -1.46 -26.08 12.91
C ARG A 298 -0.95 -24.79 12.26
N LYS A 299 0.28 -24.80 11.74
CA LYS A 299 0.86 -23.65 11.03
C LYS A 299 0.05 -23.27 9.79
N ILE A 300 -0.44 -24.25 9.02
CA ILE A 300 -1.29 -23.97 7.85
C ILE A 300 -2.60 -23.29 8.26
N THR A 301 -3.23 -23.75 9.34
CA THR A 301 -4.46 -23.14 9.86
C THR A 301 -4.21 -21.70 10.32
N GLU A 302 -3.16 -21.47 11.10
CA GLU A 302 -2.79 -20.13 11.58
C GLU A 302 -2.52 -19.15 10.43
N LEU A 303 -1.79 -19.59 9.39
CA LEU A 303 -1.54 -18.74 8.21
C LEU A 303 -2.82 -18.42 7.43
N ARG A 304 -3.79 -19.35 7.39
CA ARG A 304 -5.09 -19.12 6.73
C ARG A 304 -5.94 -18.12 7.51
N GLU A 305 -5.98 -18.21 8.83
CA GLU A 305 -6.68 -17.25 9.69
C GLU A 305 -6.10 -15.85 9.51
N LYS A 306 -4.77 -15.71 9.60
CA LYS A 306 -4.07 -14.45 9.32
C LYS A 306 -4.39 -13.89 7.93
N ARG A 307 -4.39 -14.73 6.89
CA ARG A 307 -4.74 -14.31 5.54
C ARG A 307 -6.18 -13.80 5.47
N ALA A 308 -7.13 -14.51 6.09
CA ALA A 308 -8.54 -14.12 6.09
C ALA A 308 -8.75 -12.77 6.81
N GLU A 309 -8.02 -12.51 7.89
CA GLU A 309 -8.06 -11.23 8.60
C GLU A 309 -7.55 -10.07 7.73
N ILE A 310 -6.41 -10.27 7.03
CA ILE A 310 -5.90 -9.28 6.06
C ILE A 310 -6.91 -9.05 4.93
N GLU A 311 -7.50 -10.11 4.37
CA GLU A 311 -8.52 -9.99 3.32
C GLU A 311 -9.79 -9.28 3.81
N SER A 312 -10.15 -9.43 5.09
CA SER A 312 -11.24 -8.67 5.72
C SER A 312 -10.91 -7.17 5.80
N MET A 313 -9.72 -6.81 6.30
CA MET A 313 -9.27 -5.40 6.32
C MET A 313 -9.25 -4.81 4.91
N MET A 314 -8.81 -5.60 3.93
CA MET A 314 -8.79 -5.20 2.53
C MET A 314 -10.20 -4.90 2.00
N ASP A 315 -11.18 -5.74 2.31
CA ASP A 315 -12.58 -5.55 1.92
C ASP A 315 -13.20 -4.30 2.57
N VAL A 316 -12.89 -4.05 3.85
CA VAL A 316 -13.34 -2.84 4.57
C VAL A 316 -12.81 -1.58 3.89
N ILE A 317 -11.52 -1.51 3.58
CA ILE A 317 -10.93 -0.35 2.88
C ILE A 317 -11.53 -0.20 1.48
N PHE A 318 -11.69 -1.31 0.74
CA PHE A 318 -12.24 -1.26 -0.62
C PHE A 318 -13.67 -0.72 -0.61
N LYS A 319 -14.54 -1.24 0.25
CA LYS A 319 -15.95 -0.83 0.32
C LYS A 319 -16.12 0.54 0.99
N GLY A 320 -15.37 0.80 2.06
CA GLY A 320 -15.47 2.02 2.85
C GLY A 320 -14.89 3.25 2.16
N ILE A 321 -13.84 3.07 1.35
CA ILE A 321 -13.06 4.18 0.80
C ILE A 321 -13.05 4.13 -0.73
N PHE A 322 -12.51 3.06 -1.33
CA PHE A 322 -12.34 3.01 -2.79
C PHE A 322 -13.67 3.18 -3.53
N LEU A 323 -14.73 2.46 -3.12
CA LEU A 323 -16.04 2.56 -3.78
C LEU A 323 -16.70 3.94 -3.63
N LYS A 324 -16.37 4.68 -2.57
CA LYS A 324 -16.86 6.05 -2.38
C LYS A 324 -16.04 7.05 -3.21
N ARG A 325 -14.73 6.82 -3.36
CA ARG A 325 -13.75 7.82 -3.87
C ARG A 325 -13.29 7.61 -5.32
N TYR A 326 -13.49 6.44 -5.94
CA TYR A 326 -13.06 6.24 -7.34
C TYR A 326 -13.78 7.17 -8.36
N ARG A 327 -14.92 7.74 -7.97
CA ARG A 327 -15.68 8.76 -8.71
C ARG A 327 -15.72 10.11 -7.98
N ASP A 328 -14.69 10.42 -7.20
CA ASP A 328 -14.61 11.70 -6.50
C ASP A 328 -14.69 12.90 -7.47
N VAL A 329 -15.14 14.05 -6.97
CA VAL A 329 -15.14 15.30 -7.75
C VAL A 329 -13.72 15.69 -8.17
N LEU A 330 -12.72 15.38 -7.34
CA LEU A 330 -11.32 15.71 -7.60
C LEU A 330 -10.64 14.68 -8.50
N PRO A 331 -10.09 15.07 -9.66
CA PRO A 331 -9.46 14.13 -10.60
C PRO A 331 -8.19 13.49 -10.06
N GLU A 332 -7.46 14.14 -9.15
CA GLU A 332 -6.24 13.61 -8.54
C GLU A 332 -6.58 12.37 -7.69
N ILE A 333 -7.70 12.42 -6.95
CA ILE A 333 -8.20 11.31 -6.14
C ILE A 333 -8.62 10.14 -7.04
N ARG A 334 -9.39 10.41 -8.10
CA ARG A 334 -9.79 9.38 -9.07
C ARG A 334 -8.57 8.71 -9.71
N SER A 335 -7.54 9.49 -10.03
CA SER A 335 -6.28 8.98 -10.59
C SER A 335 -5.56 8.03 -9.63
N ILE A 336 -5.44 8.42 -8.35
CA ILE A 336 -4.85 7.60 -7.28
C ILE A 336 -5.59 6.27 -7.14
N CYS A 337 -6.93 6.31 -7.10
CA CYS A 337 -7.73 5.08 -7.01
C CYS A 337 -7.49 4.15 -8.21
N MET A 338 -7.43 4.68 -9.43
CA MET A 338 -7.24 3.86 -10.64
C MET A 338 -5.83 3.29 -10.76
N GLU A 339 -4.82 4.06 -10.35
CA GLU A 339 -3.43 3.60 -10.27
C GLU A 339 -3.29 2.41 -9.33
N GLU A 340 -3.81 2.52 -8.10
CA GLU A 340 -3.71 1.45 -7.12
C GLU A 340 -4.58 0.23 -7.50
N LEU A 341 -5.76 0.42 -8.11
CA LEU A 341 -6.56 -0.70 -8.61
C LEU A 341 -5.79 -1.54 -9.63
N GLY A 342 -5.10 -0.89 -10.58
CA GLY A 342 -4.24 -1.58 -11.54
C GLY A 342 -3.11 -2.34 -10.87
N LEU A 343 -2.50 -1.75 -9.83
CA LEU A 343 -1.48 -2.40 -9.02
C LEU A 343 -2.01 -3.65 -8.30
N TRP A 344 -3.19 -3.58 -7.66
CA TRP A 344 -3.79 -4.71 -6.95
C TRP A 344 -4.09 -5.88 -7.88
N MET A 345 -4.63 -5.58 -9.08
CA MET A 345 -4.90 -6.58 -10.12
C MET A 345 -3.62 -7.28 -10.57
N LYS A 346 -2.49 -6.57 -10.62
CA LYS A 346 -1.21 -7.12 -11.02
C LYS A 346 -0.56 -7.92 -9.90
N VAL A 347 -0.48 -7.36 -8.69
CA VAL A 347 0.22 -7.97 -7.55
C VAL A 347 -0.55 -9.18 -7.03
N TYR A 348 -1.87 -9.08 -6.87
CA TYR A 348 -2.69 -10.13 -6.27
C TYR A 348 -3.84 -10.54 -7.19
N SER A 349 -3.47 -10.98 -8.40
CA SER A 349 -4.40 -11.29 -9.49
C SER A 349 -5.39 -12.42 -9.18
N SER A 350 -5.10 -13.31 -8.23
CA SER A 350 -6.04 -14.34 -7.78
C SER A 350 -7.26 -13.75 -7.06
N ALA A 351 -7.11 -12.59 -6.41
CA ALA A 351 -8.18 -11.91 -5.69
C ALA A 351 -8.79 -10.76 -6.50
N PHE A 352 -7.97 -9.90 -7.13
CA PHE A 352 -8.44 -8.66 -7.75
C PHE A 352 -8.68 -8.75 -9.26
N LEU A 353 -8.03 -9.67 -9.99
CA LEU A 353 -8.17 -9.73 -11.44
C LEU A 353 -9.39 -10.58 -11.83
N ASN A 354 -10.56 -9.97 -11.75
CA ASN A 354 -11.85 -10.52 -12.19
C ASN A 354 -12.80 -9.39 -12.60
N ASP A 355 -13.93 -9.74 -13.21
CA ASP A 355 -14.88 -8.78 -13.78
C ASP A 355 -15.48 -7.81 -12.74
N SER A 356 -15.62 -8.25 -11.49
CA SER A 356 -16.17 -7.43 -10.41
C SER A 356 -15.32 -6.20 -10.12
N TYR A 357 -13.99 -6.29 -10.35
CA TYR A 357 -13.06 -5.17 -10.21
C TYR A 357 -12.74 -4.51 -11.57
N LEU A 358 -12.57 -5.29 -12.64
CA LEU A 358 -12.21 -4.78 -13.98
C LEU A 358 -13.25 -3.78 -14.53
N LYS A 359 -14.53 -3.91 -14.13
CA LYS A 359 -15.57 -2.94 -14.51
C LYS A 359 -15.22 -1.49 -14.12
N TYR A 360 -14.53 -1.28 -12.99
CA TYR A 360 -14.14 0.07 -12.54
C TYR A 360 -13.11 0.67 -13.49
N MET A 361 -12.11 -0.12 -13.89
CA MET A 361 -11.14 0.28 -14.92
C MET A 361 -11.86 0.64 -16.24
N GLY A 362 -12.82 -0.21 -16.66
CA GLY A 362 -13.63 0.00 -17.85
C GLY A 362 -14.45 1.29 -17.86
N TRP A 363 -15.08 1.61 -16.74
CA TRP A 363 -15.82 2.86 -16.57
C TRP A 363 -14.90 4.08 -16.59
N MET A 364 -13.77 4.01 -15.89
CA MET A 364 -12.86 5.15 -15.73
C MET A 364 -11.99 5.42 -16.97
N MET A 365 -11.90 4.49 -17.93
CA MET A 365 -11.39 4.79 -19.28
C MET A 365 -12.18 5.89 -20.01
N HIS A 366 -13.41 6.19 -19.57
CA HIS A 366 -14.28 7.22 -20.15
C HIS A 366 -14.33 8.50 -19.31
N ASP A 367 -13.43 8.65 -18.33
CA ASP A 367 -13.35 9.84 -17.50
C ASP A 367 -13.15 11.11 -18.33
N LYS A 368 -13.67 12.25 -17.89
CA LYS A 368 -13.50 13.52 -18.61
C LYS A 368 -12.05 14.01 -18.57
N VAL A 369 -11.32 13.71 -17.50
CA VAL A 369 -9.94 14.16 -17.29
C VAL A 369 -8.94 13.17 -17.91
N PRO A 370 -8.02 13.63 -18.79
CA PRO A 370 -7.04 12.77 -19.46
C PRO A 370 -6.16 11.96 -18.50
N ASP A 371 -5.72 12.54 -17.39
CA ASP A 371 -4.81 11.89 -16.44
C ASP A 371 -5.44 10.64 -15.80
N VAL A 372 -6.74 10.70 -15.48
CA VAL A 372 -7.48 9.54 -14.95
C VAL A 372 -7.52 8.41 -15.98
N ARG A 373 -7.80 8.75 -17.25
CA ARG A 373 -7.80 7.77 -18.35
C ARG A 373 -6.41 7.19 -18.57
N LEU A 374 -5.36 8.02 -18.47
CA LEU A 374 -3.97 7.58 -18.57
C LEU A 374 -3.63 6.54 -17.49
N LYS A 375 -4.03 6.77 -16.23
CA LYS A 375 -3.83 5.77 -15.16
C LYS A 375 -4.52 4.45 -15.47
N CYS A 376 -5.73 4.48 -16.04
CA CYS A 376 -6.43 3.26 -16.46
C CYS A 376 -5.67 2.51 -17.57
N VAL A 377 -5.19 3.23 -18.58
CA VAL A 377 -4.44 2.65 -19.70
C VAL A 377 -3.10 2.06 -19.23
N LEU A 378 -2.37 2.75 -18.36
CA LEU A 378 -1.11 2.25 -17.79
C LEU A 378 -1.35 1.00 -16.93
N GLY A 379 -2.41 0.98 -16.13
CA GLY A 379 -2.81 -0.20 -15.36
C GLY A 379 -3.10 -1.39 -16.27
N LEU A 380 -3.94 -1.20 -17.29
CA LEU A 380 -4.26 -2.24 -18.27
C LEU A 380 -3.03 -2.69 -19.05
N GLN A 381 -2.18 -1.77 -19.50
CA GLN A 381 -0.91 -2.09 -20.18
C GLN A 381 -0.05 -3.01 -19.31
N GLY A 382 0.02 -2.73 -18.00
CA GLY A 382 0.74 -3.56 -17.04
C GLY A 382 0.17 -4.98 -16.88
N LEU A 383 -1.13 -5.17 -17.14
CA LEU A 383 -1.81 -6.47 -17.09
C LEU A 383 -1.70 -7.24 -18.41
N TYR A 384 -1.90 -6.59 -19.55
CA TYR A 384 -1.73 -7.21 -20.88
C TYR A 384 -0.26 -7.54 -21.18
N GLY A 385 0.68 -6.86 -20.54
CA GLY A 385 2.10 -7.17 -20.64
C GLY A 385 2.52 -8.46 -19.92
N ASP A 386 1.64 -9.11 -19.16
CA ASP A 386 1.93 -10.31 -18.38
C ASP A 386 1.15 -11.54 -18.93
N PRO A 387 1.77 -12.44 -19.71
CA PRO A 387 1.09 -13.53 -20.41
C PRO A 387 0.18 -14.43 -19.55
N PRO A 388 0.54 -14.81 -18.30
CA PRO A 388 -0.32 -15.61 -17.43
C PRO A 388 -1.63 -14.93 -17.03
N LEU A 389 -1.75 -13.60 -17.16
CA LEU A 389 -2.94 -12.84 -16.80
C LEU A 389 -3.96 -12.74 -17.94
N LEU A 390 -3.53 -12.94 -19.19
CA LEU A 390 -4.35 -12.74 -20.39
C LEU A 390 -5.69 -13.49 -20.38
N PRO A 391 -5.77 -14.78 -19.97
CA PRO A 391 -7.05 -15.49 -19.96
C PRO A 391 -8.12 -14.84 -19.07
N LYS A 392 -7.71 -14.08 -18.05
CA LYS A 392 -8.64 -13.36 -17.16
C LYS A 392 -9.15 -12.05 -17.76
N LEU A 393 -8.59 -11.60 -18.88
CA LEU A 393 -8.91 -10.34 -19.56
C LEU A 393 -9.79 -10.53 -20.80
N ASP A 394 -10.05 -11.75 -21.25
CA ASP A 394 -10.74 -12.02 -22.52
C ASP A 394 -12.15 -11.40 -22.58
N LEU A 395 -12.94 -11.53 -21.51
CA LEU A 395 -14.27 -10.96 -21.43
C LEU A 395 -14.22 -9.42 -21.44
N PHE A 396 -13.28 -8.85 -20.68
CA PHE A 396 -13.05 -7.41 -20.66
C PHE A 396 -12.65 -6.88 -22.04
N THR A 397 -11.71 -7.58 -22.70
CA THR A 397 -11.25 -7.25 -24.06
C THR A 397 -12.42 -7.24 -25.03
N THR A 398 -13.25 -8.27 -25.01
CA THR A 398 -14.41 -8.41 -25.90
C THR A 398 -15.41 -7.27 -25.69
N ARG A 399 -15.67 -6.91 -24.42
CA ARG A 399 -16.60 -5.85 -24.04
C ARG A 399 -16.12 -4.45 -24.44
N PHE A 400 -14.81 -4.18 -24.32
CA PHE A 400 -14.25 -2.84 -24.53
C PHE A 400 -13.46 -2.67 -25.84
N LYS A 401 -13.41 -3.69 -26.70
CA LYS A 401 -12.67 -3.71 -27.98
C LYS A 401 -13.02 -2.53 -28.92
N VAL A 402 -14.31 -2.21 -29.05
CA VAL A 402 -14.79 -1.11 -29.89
C VAL A 402 -14.32 0.26 -29.37
N HIS A 403 -14.09 0.37 -28.06
CA HIS A 403 -13.75 1.64 -27.39
C HIS A 403 -12.24 1.87 -27.33
N GLN A 404 -11.43 0.80 -27.26
CA GLN A 404 -9.97 0.92 -27.32
C GLN A 404 -9.48 1.39 -28.70
N GLY A 405 -10.15 0.99 -29.79
CA GLY A 405 -9.83 1.43 -31.15
C GLY A 405 -9.83 2.97 -31.31
N GLY A 406 -10.84 3.66 -30.74
CA GLY A 406 -10.93 5.13 -30.80
C GLY A 406 -9.90 5.86 -29.93
N PHE A 407 -9.36 5.20 -28.91
CA PHE A 407 -8.35 5.77 -28.01
C PHE A 407 -6.94 5.65 -28.58
N PHE A 408 -6.65 4.55 -29.29
CA PHE A 408 -5.36 4.31 -29.94
C PHE A 408 -5.26 4.93 -31.35
N GLN A 409 -6.37 5.24 -32.02
CA GLN A 409 -6.36 5.86 -33.36
C GLN A 409 -6.07 7.37 -33.39
N ARG A 410 -6.02 8.08 -32.24
CA ARG A 410 -5.76 9.54 -32.20
C ARG A 410 -4.28 9.95 -32.12
N LYS A 411 -3.33 9.06 -32.43
CA LYS A 411 -1.89 9.38 -32.49
C LYS A 411 -1.25 9.30 -33.88
N ASN A 412 -2.05 9.18 -34.94
CA ASN A 412 -1.56 9.24 -36.33
C ASN A 412 -2.39 10.22 -37.17
N LEU A 413 -2.35 11.50 -36.80
CA LEU A 413 -2.69 12.63 -37.66
C LEU A 413 -1.89 13.85 -37.22
#